data_AF-A0A1M7NE01-F1
#
_entry.id   AF-A0A1M7NE01-F1
#
_cell.length_a   1.000
_cell.length_b   1.000
_cell.length_c   1.000
_cell.angle_alpha   90.00
_cell.angle_beta   90.00
_cell.angle_gamma   90.00
#
_symmetry.space_group_name_H-M   'P 1'
#
loop_
_entity.id
_entity.type
_entity.pdbx_description
1 polymer ?
#
loop_
_entity_poly.entity_id
_entity_poly.type
_entity_poly.pdbx_seq_one_letter_code
_entity_poly.pdbx_strand_id
1 'polypeptide(L)'
;MNIRSVFNHPIESSMQPTLIRKDTTAWKAQVWISFGTAATLCATGLAYLPGEDIQRAFMVMGYVFCLSTAFALAKYIRDNEMRKNDTPMWGFVVWGGFALAMTLTGWGLWRMEINPTWKAYLGVCWLFLISSVFTLAKTLRDAHEAALAEARRDGMRSMREAE
;
A
#
# COMPACT_ATOMS: atom_id res chain seq x y z
N MET A 1 -22.38 10.65 65.04
CA MET A 1 -22.21 9.76 63.88
C MET A 1 -22.33 10.63 62.62
N ASN A 2 -21.21 11.06 62.05
CA ASN A 2 -21.15 12.08 60.99
C ASN A 2 -20.24 11.54 59.88
N ILE A 3 -20.82 10.85 58.91
CA ILE A 3 -20.13 10.25 57.76
C ILE A 3 -20.01 11.35 56.71
N ARG A 4 -18.90 12.09 56.73
CA ARG A 4 -18.52 12.97 55.63
C ARG A 4 -17.98 12.12 54.50
N SER A 5 -18.65 12.19 53.37
CA SER A 5 -18.19 11.79 52.04
C SER A 5 -16.82 12.42 51.76
N VAL A 6 -15.77 11.59 51.73
CA VAL A 6 -14.38 11.97 51.38
C VAL A 6 -13.93 11.13 50.19
N PHE A 7 -14.75 11.00 49.14
CA PHE A 7 -14.27 10.45 47.86
C PHE A 7 -15.14 10.96 46.71
N ASN A 8 -14.99 12.24 46.38
CA ASN A 8 -15.39 12.77 45.09
C ASN A 8 -14.14 13.37 44.44
N HIS A 9 -13.29 12.50 43.90
CA HIS A 9 -12.36 12.94 42.87
C HIS A 9 -13.19 13.08 41.58
N PRO A 10 -13.39 14.31 41.05
CA PRO A 10 -13.76 14.41 39.65
C PRO A 10 -12.66 13.71 38.86
N ILE A 11 -13.03 12.70 38.07
CA ILE A 11 -12.18 12.22 36.99
C ILE A 11 -12.06 13.41 36.04
N GLU A 12 -11.09 14.26 36.30
CA GLU A 12 -10.60 15.24 35.35
C GLU A 12 -10.00 14.40 34.23
N SER A 13 -10.88 14.02 33.29
CA SER A 13 -10.50 13.51 31.99
C SER A 13 -9.64 14.60 31.39
N SER A 14 -8.33 14.46 31.60
CA SER A 14 -7.33 15.23 30.89
C SER A 14 -7.59 14.95 29.43
N MET A 15 -8.34 15.86 28.80
CA MET A 15 -8.33 16.05 27.36
C MET A 15 -6.88 16.38 27.03
N GLN A 16 -6.06 15.34 26.87
CA GLN A 16 -4.81 15.48 26.18
C GLN A 16 -5.20 16.06 24.82
N PRO A 17 -4.68 17.23 24.44
CA PRO A 17 -4.83 17.69 23.07
C PRO A 17 -4.17 16.60 22.24
N THR A 18 -4.98 15.76 21.60
CA THR A 18 -4.50 14.85 20.58
C THR A 18 -3.87 15.75 19.56
N LEU A 19 -2.54 15.80 19.59
CA LEU A 19 -1.71 16.47 18.61
C LEU A 19 -2.16 15.87 17.27
N ILE A 20 -3.06 16.57 16.58
CA ILE A 20 -3.42 16.29 15.19
C ILE A 20 -2.13 16.56 14.42
N ARG A 21 -1.30 15.53 14.35
CA ARG A 21 0.01 15.64 13.72
C ARG A 21 -0.27 15.74 12.23
N LYS A 22 0.13 16.87 11.63
CA LYS A 22 0.24 17.07 10.18
C LYS A 22 1.33 16.14 9.60
N ASP A 23 1.26 14.85 9.89
CA ASP A 23 2.16 13.82 9.33
C ASP A 23 1.70 13.33 7.95
N THR A 24 0.56 13.82 7.47
CA THR A 24 -0.12 13.31 6.27
C THR A 24 0.67 13.53 4.97
N THR A 25 1.39 14.65 4.79
CA THR A 25 2.16 14.89 3.55
C THR A 25 3.60 14.40 3.64
N ALA A 26 4.26 14.58 4.79
CA ALA A 26 5.65 14.13 4.99
C ALA A 26 5.78 12.60 4.92
N TRP A 27 4.85 11.86 5.55
CA TRP A 27 4.86 10.40 5.51
C TRP A 27 4.48 9.86 4.12
N LYS A 28 3.54 10.49 3.43
CA LYS A 28 3.21 10.13 2.03
C LYS A 28 4.38 10.35 1.10
N ALA A 29 5.12 11.46 1.26
CA ALA A 29 6.32 11.72 0.48
C ALA A 29 7.39 10.64 0.74
N GLN A 30 7.58 10.21 2.00
CA GLN A 30 8.48 9.11 2.33
C GLN A 30 8.09 7.81 1.62
N VAL A 31 6.81 7.42 1.62
CA VAL A 31 6.38 6.20 0.93
C VAL A 31 6.55 6.30 -0.59
N TRP A 32 6.25 7.46 -1.18
CA TRP A 32 6.51 7.71 -2.60
C TRP A 32 7.99 7.62 -2.95
N ILE A 33 8.87 8.14 -2.08
CA ILE A 33 10.32 8.02 -2.24
C ILE A 33 10.76 6.55 -2.13
N SER A 34 10.23 5.78 -1.18
CA SER A 34 10.54 4.34 -1.06
C SER A 34 10.06 3.54 -2.27
N PHE A 35 8.85 3.81 -2.76
CA PHE A 35 8.32 3.19 -3.98
C PHE A 35 9.15 3.56 -5.22
N GLY A 36 9.48 4.85 -5.38
CA GLY A 36 10.34 5.32 -6.46
C GLY A 36 11.71 4.65 -6.41
N THR A 37 12.30 4.54 -5.22
CA THR A 37 13.59 3.85 -5.00
C THR A 37 13.49 2.36 -5.34
N ALA A 38 12.43 1.67 -4.93
CA ALA A 38 12.22 0.27 -5.27
C ALA A 38 12.06 0.07 -6.80
N ALA A 39 11.28 0.94 -7.43
CA ALA A 39 11.05 0.91 -8.88
C ALA A 39 12.33 1.19 -9.66
N THR A 40 13.14 2.16 -9.23
CA THR A 40 14.42 2.46 -9.89
C THR A 40 15.45 1.37 -9.65
N LEU A 41 15.53 0.76 -8.46
CA LEU A 41 16.41 -0.40 -8.22
C LEU A 41 16.04 -1.59 -9.11
N CYS A 42 14.75 -1.89 -9.23
CA CYS A 42 14.24 -2.93 -10.13
C CYS A 42 14.56 -2.59 -11.59
N ALA A 43 14.20 -1.38 -12.06
CA ALA A 43 14.44 -0.97 -13.44
C ALA A 43 15.93 -1.00 -13.79
N THR A 44 16.79 -0.52 -12.89
CA THR A 44 18.25 -0.56 -13.05
C THR A 44 18.77 -2.00 -13.04
N GLY A 45 18.26 -2.84 -12.14
CA GLY A 45 18.58 -4.27 -12.07
C GLY A 45 18.24 -5.02 -13.36
N LEU A 46 17.10 -4.69 -13.98
CA LEU A 46 16.69 -5.26 -15.26
C LEU A 46 17.45 -4.65 -16.45
N ALA A 47 17.84 -3.38 -16.38
CA ALA A 47 18.58 -2.70 -17.45
C ALA A 47 20.03 -3.21 -17.58
N TYR A 48 20.71 -3.44 -16.44
CA TYR A 48 22.11 -3.91 -16.39
C TYR A 48 22.27 -5.43 -16.49
N LEU A 49 21.18 -6.14 -16.77
CA LEU A 49 21.12 -7.60 -16.77
C LEU A 49 21.89 -8.16 -17.97
N PRO A 50 23.03 -8.87 -17.77
CA PRO A 50 23.78 -9.49 -18.85
C PRO A 50 23.08 -10.79 -19.25
N GLY A 51 22.15 -10.67 -20.20
CA GLY A 51 21.36 -11.78 -20.71
C GLY A 51 20.86 -11.48 -22.13
N GLU A 52 20.35 -12.52 -22.79
CA GLU A 52 19.78 -12.41 -24.12
C GLU A 52 18.63 -11.39 -24.13
N ASP A 53 18.59 -10.50 -25.12
CA ASP A 53 17.63 -9.37 -25.17
C ASP A 53 16.17 -9.81 -25.04
N ILE A 54 15.84 -10.99 -25.59
CA ILE A 54 14.50 -11.59 -25.50
C ILE A 54 14.11 -11.94 -24.06
N GLN A 55 15.04 -12.49 -23.28
CA GLN A 55 14.79 -12.91 -21.90
C GLN A 55 14.67 -11.69 -20.98
N ARG A 56 15.50 -10.66 -21.23
CA ARG A 56 15.42 -9.37 -20.54
C ARG A 56 14.08 -8.68 -20.81
N ALA A 57 13.64 -8.62 -22.07
CA ALA A 57 12.35 -8.05 -22.42
C ALA A 57 11.18 -8.80 -21.76
N PHE A 58 11.22 -10.14 -21.76
CA PHE A 58 10.22 -10.97 -21.09
C PHE A 58 10.16 -10.66 -19.58
N MET A 59 11.31 -10.47 -18.93
CA MET A 59 11.38 -10.11 -17.50
C MET A 59 10.79 -8.73 -17.22
N VAL A 60 11.10 -7.72 -18.05
CA VAL A 60 10.52 -6.38 -17.89
C VAL A 60 9.00 -6.44 -17.98
N MET A 61 8.47 -7.14 -18.99
CA MET A 61 7.03 -7.31 -19.16
C MET A 61 6.41 -8.07 -17.98
N GLY A 62 7.07 -9.11 -17.47
CA GLY A 62 6.63 -9.87 -16.29
C GLY A 62 6.58 -9.02 -15.03
N TYR A 63 7.60 -8.21 -14.75
CA TYR A 63 7.61 -7.30 -13.59
C TYR A 63 6.54 -6.22 -13.70
N VAL A 64 6.34 -5.63 -14.88
CA VAL A 64 5.29 -4.63 -15.11
C VAL A 64 3.91 -5.25 -14.94
N PHE A 65 3.70 -6.46 -15.47
CA PHE A 65 2.46 -7.20 -15.29
C PHE A 65 2.21 -7.54 -13.82
N CYS A 66 3.22 -7.99 -13.09
CA CYS A 66 3.15 -8.27 -11.65
C CYS A 66 2.85 -7.01 -10.83
N LEU A 67 3.46 -5.88 -11.18
CA LEU A 67 3.15 -4.58 -10.58
C LEU A 67 1.68 -4.20 -10.83
N SER A 68 1.20 -4.38 -12.06
CA SER A 68 -0.19 -4.08 -12.45
C SER A 68 -1.20 -4.95 -11.68
N THR A 69 -0.94 -6.26 -11.57
CA THR A 69 -1.82 -7.17 -10.81
C THR A 69 -1.77 -6.90 -9.31
N ALA A 70 -0.63 -6.49 -8.76
CA ALA A 70 -0.51 -6.06 -7.36
C ALA A 70 -1.36 -4.79 -7.09
N PHE A 71 -1.33 -3.81 -7.99
CA PHE A 71 -2.22 -2.64 -7.92
C PHE A 71 -3.70 -3.03 -8.05
N ALA A 72 -4.03 -3.94 -8.96
CA ALA A 72 -5.39 -4.44 -9.12
C ALA A 72 -5.89 -5.16 -7.86
N LEU A 73 -5.05 -5.97 -7.22
CA LEU A 73 -5.36 -6.64 -5.95
C LEU A 73 -5.58 -5.63 -4.82
N ALA A 74 -4.71 -4.62 -4.71
CA ALA A 74 -4.89 -3.58 -3.71
C ALA A 74 -6.18 -2.78 -3.94
N LYS A 75 -6.52 -2.49 -5.20
CA LYS A 75 -7.79 -1.86 -5.58
C LYS A 75 -8.99 -2.76 -5.26
N TYR A 76 -8.90 -4.05 -5.54
CA TYR A 76 -9.92 -5.05 -5.20
C TYR A 76 -10.22 -5.05 -3.70
N ILE A 77 -9.18 -5.13 -2.86
CA ILE A 77 -9.33 -5.16 -1.40
C ILE A 77 -10.01 -3.87 -0.92
N ARG A 78 -9.62 -2.72 -1.49
CA ARG A 78 -10.23 -1.42 -1.19
C ARG A 78 -11.70 -1.37 -1.61
N ASP A 79 -12.02 -1.78 -2.83
CA ASP A 79 -13.38 -1.71 -3.37
C ASP A 79 -14.30 -2.70 -2.62
N ASN A 80 -13.80 -3.88 -2.23
CA ASN A 80 -14.51 -4.86 -1.39
C ASN A 80 -14.80 -4.35 0.03
N GLU A 81 -13.94 -3.51 0.60
CA GLU A 81 -14.19 -2.93 1.93
C GLU A 81 -15.20 -1.78 1.90
N MET A 82 -15.23 -0.99 0.81
CA MET A 82 -16.22 0.07 0.61
C MET A 82 -17.60 -0.46 0.17
N ARG A 83 -17.64 -1.59 -0.53
CA ARG A 83 -18.86 -2.26 -0.98
C ARG A 83 -18.77 -3.75 -0.64
N LYS A 84 -19.31 -4.11 0.53
CA LYS A 84 -19.32 -5.48 1.09
C LYS A 84 -20.04 -6.57 0.24
N ASN A 85 -20.39 -6.30 -1.02
CA ASN A 85 -21.33 -7.11 -1.81
C ASN A 85 -20.82 -7.58 -3.18
N ASP A 86 -19.55 -7.34 -3.55
CA ASP A 86 -19.07 -7.78 -4.87
C ASP A 86 -18.86 -9.30 -4.86
N THR A 87 -19.64 -9.99 -5.71
CA THR A 87 -19.71 -11.44 -5.89
C THR A 87 -18.35 -12.15 -5.75
N PRO A 88 -18.26 -13.30 -5.02
CA PRO A 88 -17.00 -14.01 -4.75
C PRO A 88 -16.22 -14.40 -6.00
N MET A 89 -16.88 -14.47 -7.15
CA MET A 89 -16.28 -14.78 -8.45
C MET A 89 -15.25 -13.74 -8.92
N TRP A 90 -15.42 -12.45 -8.61
CA TRP A 90 -14.45 -11.41 -9.02
C TRP A 90 -13.15 -11.50 -8.22
N GLY A 91 -13.24 -11.88 -6.93
CA GLY A 91 -12.08 -12.10 -6.07
C GLY A 91 -11.16 -13.18 -6.58
N PHE A 92 -11.71 -14.31 -7.03
CA PHE A 92 -10.91 -15.39 -7.62
C PHE A 92 -10.14 -14.95 -8.88
N VAL A 93 -10.71 -14.06 -9.71
CA VAL A 93 -10.04 -13.55 -10.90
C VAL A 93 -8.84 -12.68 -10.53
N VAL A 94 -9.01 -11.77 -9.56
CA VAL A 94 -7.93 -10.86 -9.15
C VAL A 94 -6.83 -11.59 -8.39
N TRP A 95 -7.20 -12.48 -7.46
CA TRP A 95 -6.24 -13.34 -6.76
C TRP A 95 -5.52 -14.29 -7.72
N GLY A 96 -6.26 -14.88 -8.67
CA GLY A 96 -5.71 -15.74 -9.70
C GLY A 96 -4.71 -15.00 -10.60
N GLY A 97 -5.05 -13.80 -11.06
CA GLY A 97 -4.14 -12.97 -11.87
C GLY A 97 -2.87 -12.56 -11.12
N PHE A 98 -2.98 -12.19 -9.85
CA PHE A 98 -1.82 -11.87 -9.01
C PHE A 98 -0.94 -13.10 -8.75
N ALA A 99 -1.53 -14.24 -8.38
CA ALA A 99 -0.80 -15.48 -8.16
C ALA A 99 -0.10 -15.94 -9.45
N LEU A 100 -0.77 -15.87 -10.59
CA LEU A 100 -0.18 -16.20 -11.89
C LEU A 100 1.00 -15.28 -12.21
N ALA A 101 0.86 -13.96 -11.99
CA ALA A 101 1.95 -13.02 -12.22
C ALA A 101 3.15 -13.29 -11.28
N MET A 102 2.88 -13.61 -10.01
CA MET A 102 3.90 -14.00 -9.03
C MET A 102 4.65 -15.25 -9.46
N THR A 103 3.92 -16.30 -9.85
CA THR A 103 4.51 -17.56 -10.32
C THR A 103 5.26 -17.39 -11.62
N LEU A 104 4.73 -16.63 -12.59
CA LEU A 104 5.36 -16.41 -13.89
C LEU A 104 6.67 -15.62 -13.75
N THR A 105 6.67 -14.58 -12.90
CA THR A 105 7.89 -13.80 -12.61
C THR A 105 8.92 -14.67 -11.89
N GLY A 106 8.51 -15.39 -10.83
CA GLY A 106 9.41 -16.29 -10.10
C GLY A 106 9.97 -17.42 -10.97
N TRP A 107 9.15 -18.00 -11.85
CA TRP A 107 9.56 -19.01 -12.82
C TRP A 107 10.55 -18.44 -13.86
N GLY A 108 10.31 -17.21 -14.32
CA GLY A 108 11.23 -16.48 -15.18
C GLY A 108 12.61 -16.30 -14.53
N LEU A 109 12.66 -15.93 -13.25
CA LEU A 109 13.93 -15.82 -12.49
C LEU A 109 14.63 -17.17 -12.32
N TRP A 110 13.86 -18.24 -12.11
CA TRP A 110 14.43 -19.58 -11.97
C TRP A 110 15.11 -20.04 -13.26
N ARG A 111 14.45 -19.85 -14.41
CA ARG A 111 14.91 -20.32 -15.72
C ARG A 111 16.11 -19.58 -16.29
N MET A 112 16.44 -18.38 -15.80
CA MET A 112 17.61 -17.64 -16.26
C MET A 112 18.90 -18.30 -15.76
N GLU A 113 19.84 -18.72 -16.61
CA GLU A 113 21.15 -19.22 -16.18
C GLU A 113 22.13 -18.05 -15.96
N ILE A 114 21.85 -17.22 -14.95
CA ILE A 114 22.70 -16.08 -14.55
C ILE A 114 23.32 -16.34 -13.18
N ASN A 115 24.45 -15.68 -12.92
CA ASN A 115 25.15 -15.70 -11.64
C ASN A 115 24.17 -15.56 -10.45
N PRO A 116 24.24 -16.46 -9.45
CA PRO A 116 23.26 -16.54 -8.36
C PRO A 116 23.09 -15.24 -7.58
N THR A 117 24.13 -14.41 -7.50
CA THR A 117 24.09 -13.10 -6.82
C THR A 117 23.12 -12.13 -7.49
N TRP A 118 23.08 -12.10 -8.83
CA TRP A 118 22.17 -11.24 -9.59
C TRP A 118 20.72 -11.70 -9.48
N LYS A 119 20.50 -13.02 -9.46
CA LYS A 119 19.16 -13.60 -9.22
C LYS A 119 18.62 -13.18 -7.86
N ALA A 120 19.45 -13.27 -6.82
CA ALA A 120 19.07 -12.88 -5.47
C ALA A 120 18.75 -11.38 -5.42
N TYR A 121 19.57 -10.53 -6.04
CA TYR A 121 19.32 -9.09 -6.13
C TYR A 121 17.96 -8.78 -6.79
N LEU A 122 17.67 -9.38 -7.95
CA LEU A 122 16.41 -9.18 -8.66
C LEU A 122 15.19 -9.69 -7.88
N GLY A 123 15.34 -10.84 -7.20
CA GLY A 123 14.30 -11.38 -6.34
C GLY A 123 14.00 -10.49 -5.14
N VAL A 124 15.03 -9.96 -4.48
CA VAL A 124 14.87 -9.03 -3.35
C VAL A 124 14.24 -7.71 -3.82
N CYS A 125 14.74 -7.14 -4.93
CA CYS A 125 14.17 -5.91 -5.49
C CYS A 125 12.70 -6.10 -5.89
N TRP A 126 12.36 -7.26 -6.45
CA TRP A 126 10.98 -7.61 -6.80
C TRP A 126 10.06 -7.68 -5.58
N LEU A 127 10.46 -8.42 -4.54
CA LEU A 127 9.67 -8.52 -3.30
C LEU A 127 9.54 -7.14 -2.61
N PHE A 128 10.61 -6.36 -2.61
CA PHE A 128 10.62 -5.01 -2.08
C PHE A 128 9.72 -4.05 -2.87
N LEU A 129 9.68 -4.19 -4.20
CA LEU A 129 8.77 -3.47 -5.08
C LEU A 129 7.31 -3.79 -4.75
N ILE A 130 6.96 -5.08 -4.61
CA ILE A 130 5.60 -5.52 -4.26
C ILE A 130 5.17 -4.97 -2.90
N SER A 131 6.04 -5.06 -1.89
CA SER A 131 5.80 -4.47 -0.57
C SER A 131 5.57 -2.94 -0.66
N SER A 132 6.38 -2.24 -1.47
CA SER A 132 6.25 -0.81 -1.69
C SER A 132 4.95 -0.43 -2.41
N VAL A 133 4.48 -1.24 -3.37
CA VAL A 133 3.17 -1.05 -4.03
C VAL A 133 2.03 -1.17 -3.03
N PHE A 134 2.03 -2.21 -2.19
CA PHE A 134 1.00 -2.36 -1.15
C PHE A 134 1.05 -1.21 -0.14
N THR A 135 2.25 -0.77 0.24
CA THR A 135 2.43 0.39 1.11
C THR A 135 1.83 1.64 0.48
N LEU A 136 2.15 1.92 -0.80
CA LEU A 136 1.61 3.06 -1.54
C LEU A 136 0.08 2.99 -1.70
N ALA A 137 -0.46 1.80 -1.97
CA ALA A 137 -1.90 1.61 -2.05
C ALA A 137 -2.60 1.88 -0.71
N LYS A 138 -1.98 1.46 0.40
CA LYS A 138 -2.49 1.74 1.74
C LYS A 138 -2.40 3.23 2.08
N THR A 139 -1.30 3.91 1.75
CA THR A 139 -1.16 5.34 2.03
C THR A 139 -2.12 6.21 1.22
N LEU A 140 -2.42 5.81 -0.02
CA LEU A 140 -3.46 6.44 -0.84
C LEU A 140 -4.86 6.19 -0.27
N ARG A 141 -5.13 5.01 0.30
CA ARG A 141 -6.38 4.73 1.02
C ARG A 141 -6.51 5.64 2.24
N ASP A 142 -5.50 5.65 3.10
CA ASP A 142 -5.48 6.47 4.31
C ASP A 142 -5.63 7.97 3.98
N ALA A 143 -5.08 8.41 2.84
CA ALA A 143 -5.26 9.77 2.32
C ALA A 143 -6.72 10.10 1.95
N HIS A 144 -7.40 9.17 1.27
CA HIS A 144 -8.75 9.36 0.79
C HIS A 144 -9.77 9.33 1.93
N GLU A 145 -9.59 8.43 2.90
CA GLU A 145 -10.42 8.37 4.12
C GLU A 145 -10.28 9.65 4.94
N ALA A 146 -9.06 10.20 5.08
CA ALA A 146 -8.83 11.47 5.76
C ALA A 146 -9.53 12.64 5.05
N ALA A 147 -9.44 12.72 3.73
CA ALA A 147 -10.09 13.79 2.95
C ALA A 147 -11.63 13.72 3.06
N LEU A 148 -12.22 12.52 3.05
CA LEU A 148 -13.66 12.35 3.23
C LEU A 148 -14.12 12.72 4.64
N ALA A 149 -13.32 12.40 5.67
CA ALA A 149 -13.59 12.79 7.04
C ALA A 149 -13.51 14.32 7.23
N GLU A 150 -12.55 14.99 6.61
CA GLU A 150 -12.45 16.46 6.60
C GLU A 150 -13.68 17.10 5.92
N ALA A 151 -14.07 16.64 4.73
CA ALA A 151 -15.26 17.13 4.04
C ALA A 151 -16.55 16.95 4.86
N ARG A 152 -16.67 15.84 5.61
CA ARG A 152 -17.81 15.62 6.52
C ARG A 152 -17.81 16.59 7.71
N ARG A 153 -16.63 16.93 8.25
CA ARG A 153 -16.51 17.89 9.35
C ARG A 153 -16.85 19.31 8.91
N ASP A 154 -16.43 19.70 7.71
CA ASP A 154 -16.74 21.02 7.15
C ASP A 154 -18.24 21.16 6.79
N GLY A 155 -18.85 20.09 6.29
CA GLY A 155 -20.31 20.03 6.11
C GLY A 155 -21.09 20.18 7.42
N MET A 156 -20.64 19.55 8.51
CA MET A 156 -21.28 19.71 9.82
C MET A 156 -21.06 21.09 10.46
N ARG A 157 -19.93 21.75 10.17
CA ARG A 157 -19.64 23.12 10.65
C ARG A 157 -20.51 24.15 9.93
N SER A 158 -20.57 24.08 8.60
CA SER A 158 -21.43 24.96 7.80
C SER A 158 -22.92 24.85 8.16
N MET A 159 -23.40 23.64 8.48
CA MET A 159 -24.77 23.42 8.96
C MET A 159 -25.02 24.04 10.35
N ARG A 160 -24.02 24.07 11.25
CA ARG A 160 -24.12 24.69 12.58
C ARG A 160 -24.00 26.21 12.56
N GLU A 161 -23.33 26.78 11.56
CA GLU A 161 -23.21 28.23 11.38
C GLU A 161 -24.43 28.85 10.68
N ALA A 162 -25.27 28.02 10.04
CA ALA A 162 -26.50 28.42 9.37
C ALA A 162 -27.75 28.38 10.28
N GLU A 163 -27.60 27.95 11.54
CA GLU A 163 -28.63 27.88 12.59
C GLU A 163 -28.41 28.98 13.63
#